data_AF-A0A2P4XGT8-F1
#
_entry.id   AF-A0A2P4XGT8-F1
#
_cell.length_a   1.000
_cell.length_b   1.000
_cell.length_c   1.000
_cell.angle_alpha   90.00
_cell.angle_beta   90.00
_cell.angle_gamma   90.00
#
_symmetry.space_group_name_H-M   'P 1'
#
loop_
_entity.id
_entity.type
_entity.pdbx_description
1 polymer ?
#
loop_
_entity_poly.entity_id
_entity_poly.type
_entity_poly.pdbx_seq_one_letter_code
_entity_poly.pdbx_strand_id
1 'polypeptide(L)'
;MLLVGPLPPDLREFPHLADAQFESVRKTVGIFGGDAFRGFTAATPTEHVERIEAFDTYERGLIAHVQGLQTPVAEMKPAQPMPLRLKVNPYEGKEGENLHFWVREVELAMDEALIWTERLRVAFALSNLGGRAKTWVYIREATTPGCFTTWAQLCQQLRAAFLPANLRRERTSPQWSERSSSRWTRL
;
A
#
# COMPACT_ATOMS: atom_id res chain seq x y z
N MET A 1 21.42 -35.33 -2.57
CA MET A 1 22.68 -34.67 -2.97
C MET A 1 22.58 -33.22 -2.55
N LEU A 2 23.23 -32.83 -1.45
CA LEU A 2 23.34 -31.43 -1.06
C LEU A 2 24.51 -30.84 -1.85
N LEU A 3 24.26 -29.79 -2.63
CA LEU A 3 25.29 -28.94 -3.21
C LEU A 3 26.02 -28.25 -2.05
N VAL A 4 27.15 -28.81 -1.64
CA VAL A 4 28.08 -28.16 -0.73
C VAL A 4 28.71 -27.02 -1.53
N GLY A 5 28.30 -25.78 -1.24
CA GLY A 5 29.01 -24.59 -1.72
C GLY A 5 30.48 -24.65 -1.29
N PRO A 6 31.41 -24.05 -2.05
CA PRO A 6 32.83 -24.11 -1.71
C PRO A 6 33.06 -23.59 -0.29
N LEU A 7 33.88 -24.31 0.50
CA LEU A 7 34.26 -23.88 1.84
C LEU A 7 34.88 -22.48 1.75
N PRO A 8 34.56 -21.59 2.71
CA PRO A 8 35.20 -20.29 2.74
C PRO A 8 36.72 -20.45 2.98
N PRO A 9 37.56 -19.60 2.35
CA PRO A 9 39.01 -19.64 2.52
C PRO A 9 39.39 -19.42 4.00
N ASP A 10 40.39 -20.14 4.48
CA ASP A 10 40.92 -20.02 5.85
C ASP A 10 42.08 -19.01 5.88
N LEU A 11 42.16 -18.22 6.95
CA LEU A 11 43.24 -17.23 7.17
C LEU A 11 44.64 -17.86 7.14
N ARG A 12 44.73 -19.16 7.46
CA ARG A 12 45.97 -19.94 7.47
C ARG A 12 46.63 -20.07 6.09
N GLU A 13 45.88 -19.91 5.01
CA GLU A 13 46.38 -20.06 3.64
C GLU A 13 47.00 -18.77 3.08
N PHE A 14 46.75 -17.63 3.73
CA PHE A 14 47.22 -16.31 3.30
C PHE A 14 47.81 -15.51 4.47
N PRO A 15 48.86 -16.01 5.17
CA PRO A 15 49.41 -15.38 6.37
C PRO A 15 50.05 -14.02 6.12
N HIS A 16 50.32 -13.66 4.87
CA HIS A 16 50.91 -12.39 4.44
C HIS A 16 49.89 -11.28 4.16
N LEU A 17 48.59 -11.59 4.17
CA LEU A 17 47.54 -10.60 3.92
C LEU A 17 47.08 -9.95 5.21
N ALA A 18 46.86 -8.63 5.17
CA ALA A 18 46.14 -7.93 6.24
C ALA A 18 44.65 -8.30 6.23
N ASP A 19 43.96 -8.12 7.36
CA ASP A 19 42.54 -8.49 7.51
C ASP A 19 41.64 -7.89 6.40
N ALA A 20 41.87 -6.63 6.04
CA ALA A 20 41.11 -5.96 4.96
C ALA A 20 41.36 -6.60 3.58
N GLN A 21 42.61 -7.02 3.31
CA GLN A 21 42.98 -7.70 2.08
C GLN A 21 42.37 -9.11 2.04
N PHE A 22 42.35 -9.80 3.17
CA PHE A 22 41.72 -11.10 3.30
C PHE A 22 40.20 -11.04 3.10
N GLU A 23 39.53 -9.99 3.61
CA GLU A 23 38.10 -9.76 3.35
C GLU A 23 37.82 -9.56 1.86
N SER A 24 38.69 -8.85 1.13
CA SER A 24 38.58 -8.71 -0.32
C SER A 24 38.72 -10.07 -1.05
N VAL A 25 39.63 -10.94 -0.59
CA VAL A 25 39.74 -12.33 -1.09
C VAL A 25 38.46 -13.12 -0.80
N ARG A 26 37.92 -13.05 0.42
CA ARG A 26 36.64 -13.73 0.77
C ARG A 26 35.50 -13.29 -0.13
N LYS A 27 35.35 -11.99 -0.37
CA LYS A 27 34.32 -11.45 -1.28
C LYS A 27 34.51 -11.97 -2.70
N THR A 28 35.73 -11.92 -3.21
CA THR A 28 36.06 -12.39 -4.56
C THR A 28 35.74 -13.87 -4.72
N VAL A 29 36.16 -14.71 -3.77
CA VAL A 29 35.85 -16.15 -3.74
C VAL A 29 34.35 -16.40 -3.57
N GLY A 30 33.65 -15.56 -2.80
CA GLY A 30 32.20 -15.63 -2.65
C GLY A 30 31.43 -15.33 -3.94
N ILE A 31 31.94 -14.42 -4.78
CA ILE A 31 31.30 -14.00 -6.04
C ILE A 31 31.67 -14.95 -7.19
N PHE A 32 32.95 -15.28 -7.33
CA PHE A 32 33.48 -16.03 -8.48
C PHE A 32 33.69 -17.53 -8.19
N GLY A 33 33.54 -17.95 -6.94
CA GLY A 33 33.57 -19.36 -6.54
C GLY A 33 34.97 -19.98 -6.48
N GLY A 34 35.00 -21.31 -6.55
CA GLY A 34 36.20 -22.12 -6.32
C GLY A 34 37.35 -21.92 -7.32
N ASP A 35 37.07 -21.45 -8.53
CA ASP A 35 38.10 -21.17 -9.53
C ASP A 35 38.89 -19.89 -9.18
N ALA A 36 38.23 -18.89 -8.62
CA ALA A 36 38.91 -17.71 -8.09
C ALA A 36 39.79 -18.07 -6.88
N PHE A 37 39.27 -18.94 -6.00
CA PHE A 37 40.06 -19.46 -4.89
C PHE A 37 41.31 -20.21 -5.38
N ARG A 38 41.16 -21.13 -6.35
CA ARG A 38 42.29 -21.83 -6.98
C ARG A 38 43.29 -20.83 -7.59
N GLY A 39 42.78 -19.80 -8.27
CA GLY A 39 43.58 -18.72 -8.82
C GLY A 39 44.42 -17.99 -7.78
N PHE A 40 43.86 -17.68 -6.61
CA PHE A 40 44.61 -17.10 -5.49
C PHE A 40 45.60 -18.08 -4.88
N THR A 41 45.24 -19.35 -4.67
CA THR A 41 46.19 -20.33 -4.09
C THR A 41 47.42 -20.62 -4.97
N ALA A 42 47.30 -20.43 -6.29
CA ALA A 42 48.37 -20.64 -7.26
C ALA A 42 49.21 -19.38 -7.52
N ALA A 43 48.80 -18.22 -6.99
CA ALA A 43 49.46 -16.95 -7.24
C ALA A 43 50.56 -16.67 -6.22
N THR A 44 51.51 -15.83 -6.61
CA THR A 44 52.56 -15.35 -5.71
C THR A 44 52.03 -14.25 -4.80
N PRO A 45 52.69 -13.99 -3.64
CA PRO A 45 52.27 -12.93 -2.73
C PRO A 45 52.10 -11.56 -3.41
N THR A 46 52.95 -11.23 -4.38
CA THR A 46 52.85 -9.97 -5.15
C THR A 46 51.60 -9.94 -6.03
N GLU A 47 51.30 -11.04 -6.74
CA GLU A 47 50.10 -11.16 -7.57
C GLU A 47 48.81 -11.14 -6.74
N HIS A 48 48.85 -11.53 -5.45
CA HIS A 48 47.69 -11.41 -4.56
C HIS A 48 47.32 -9.95 -4.36
N VAL A 49 48.32 -9.12 -4.05
CA VAL A 49 48.11 -7.68 -3.81
C VAL A 49 47.55 -7.02 -5.07
N GLU A 50 48.11 -7.31 -6.24
CA GLU A 50 47.62 -6.75 -7.51
C GLU A 50 46.17 -7.16 -7.81
N ARG A 51 45.82 -8.43 -7.60
CA ARG A 51 44.44 -8.92 -7.84
C ARG A 51 43.44 -8.35 -6.85
N ILE A 52 43.84 -8.18 -5.59
CA ILE A 52 43.03 -7.54 -4.55
C ILE A 52 42.80 -6.07 -4.89
N GLU A 53 43.85 -5.33 -5.27
CA GLU A 53 43.71 -3.93 -5.66
C GLU A 53 42.84 -3.74 -6.91
N ALA A 54 42.97 -4.64 -7.89
CA ALA A 54 42.13 -4.65 -9.07
C ALA A 54 40.65 -4.89 -8.71
N PHE A 55 40.37 -5.86 -7.84
CA PHE A 55 39.03 -6.15 -7.37
C PHE A 55 38.46 -4.99 -6.54
N ASP A 56 39.22 -4.43 -5.60
CA ASP A 56 38.78 -3.31 -4.77
C ASP A 56 38.50 -2.06 -5.63
N THR A 57 39.29 -1.83 -6.68
CA THR A 57 39.06 -0.74 -7.63
C THR A 57 37.78 -0.95 -8.43
N TYR A 58 37.55 -2.18 -8.89
CA TYR A 58 36.31 -2.56 -9.56
C TYR A 58 35.10 -2.43 -8.62
N GLU A 59 35.19 -2.91 -7.38
CA GLU A 59 34.13 -2.83 -6.37
C GLU A 59 33.79 -1.37 -6.06
N ARG A 60 34.79 -0.52 -5.82
CA ARG A 60 34.58 0.92 -5.62
C ARG A 60 33.93 1.59 -6.83
N GLY A 61 34.37 1.26 -8.05
CA GLY A 61 33.79 1.78 -9.28
C GLY A 61 32.33 1.35 -9.47
N LEU A 62 32.02 0.10 -9.16
CA LEU A 62 30.67 -0.44 -9.22
C LEU A 62 29.75 0.21 -8.17
N ILE A 63 30.23 0.36 -6.93
CA ILE A 63 29.48 1.06 -5.87
C ILE A 63 29.23 2.51 -6.27
N ALA A 64 30.24 3.23 -6.76
CA ALA A 64 30.08 4.61 -7.23
C ALA A 64 29.11 4.70 -8.42
N HIS A 65 29.14 3.71 -9.33
CA HIS A 65 28.20 3.65 -10.45
C HIS A 65 26.76 3.39 -9.98
N VAL A 66 26.56 2.43 -9.07
CA VAL A 66 25.25 2.14 -8.49
C VAL A 66 24.73 3.33 -7.67
N GLN A 67 25.59 4.00 -6.91
CA GLN A 67 25.25 5.22 -6.17
C GLN A 67 25.00 6.42 -7.10
N GLY A 68 25.69 6.51 -8.23
CA GLY A 68 25.43 7.53 -9.25
C GLY A 68 24.15 7.26 -10.05
N LEU A 69 23.80 5.98 -10.25
CA LEU A 69 22.52 5.52 -10.80
C LEU A 69 21.38 5.66 -9.79
N GLN A 70 21.69 5.63 -8.49
CA GLN A 70 20.86 6.22 -7.45
C GLN A 70 20.89 7.75 -7.62
N THR A 71 20.28 8.22 -8.72
CA THR A 71 19.44 9.41 -8.65
C THR A 71 18.70 9.34 -7.31
N PRO A 72 18.61 10.44 -6.52
CA PRO A 72 17.67 10.43 -5.41
C PRO A 72 16.38 9.95 -6.04
N VAL A 73 15.91 8.76 -5.62
CA VAL A 73 14.68 8.17 -6.13
C VAL A 73 13.70 9.30 -5.99
N ALA A 74 13.42 9.99 -7.11
CA ALA A 74 12.71 11.24 -7.10
C ALA A 74 11.40 10.83 -6.47
N GLU A 75 11.22 11.21 -5.19
CA GLU A 75 10.34 10.53 -4.23
C GLU A 75 9.22 9.95 -5.05
N MET A 76 9.27 8.63 -5.30
CA MET A 76 8.41 8.05 -6.32
C MET A 76 7.02 8.27 -5.76
N LYS A 77 6.40 9.37 -6.20
CA LYS A 77 5.29 10.03 -5.52
C LYS A 77 4.34 8.88 -5.25
N PRO A 78 4.01 8.57 -3.99
CA PRO A 78 3.25 7.36 -3.68
C PRO A 78 2.10 7.34 -4.67
N ALA A 79 2.11 6.33 -5.56
CA ALA A 79 1.31 6.36 -6.78
C ALA A 79 -0.09 6.74 -6.34
N GLN A 80 -0.53 7.96 -6.68
CA GLN A 80 -1.74 8.48 -6.05
C GLN A 80 -2.83 7.45 -6.37
N PRO A 81 -3.50 6.89 -5.35
CA PRO A 81 -4.40 5.78 -5.58
C PRO A 81 -5.38 6.22 -6.66
N MET A 82 -5.46 5.44 -7.74
CA MET A 82 -6.27 5.80 -8.88
C MET A 82 -7.73 5.52 -8.51
N PRO A 83 -8.63 6.52 -8.53
CA PRO A 83 -10.01 6.30 -8.14
C PRO A 83 -10.69 5.28 -9.05
N LEU A 84 -11.26 4.22 -8.47
CA LEU A 84 -12.06 3.25 -9.21
C LEU A 84 -13.53 3.70 -9.18
N ARG A 85 -14.18 3.65 -10.35
CA ARG A 85 -15.61 3.98 -10.48
C ARG A 85 -16.44 2.71 -10.33
N LEU A 86 -16.80 2.39 -9.08
CA LEU A 86 -17.76 1.31 -8.82
C LEU A 86 -19.17 1.74 -9.23
N LYS A 87 -19.91 0.83 -9.86
CA LYS A 87 -21.33 1.02 -10.17
C LYS A 87 -22.16 0.63 -8.95
N VAL A 88 -22.86 1.60 -8.37
CA VAL A 88 -23.84 1.37 -7.30
C VAL A 88 -25.24 1.33 -7.92
N ASN A 89 -26.04 0.36 -7.51
CA ASN A 89 -27.44 0.31 -7.94
C ASN A 89 -28.23 1.41 -7.20
N PRO A 90 -29.05 2.23 -7.88
CA PRO A 90 -29.75 3.29 -7.21
C PRO A 90 -30.73 2.75 -6.17
N TYR A 91 -30.75 3.36 -4.98
CA TYR A 91 -31.79 3.06 -3.99
C TYR A 91 -33.07 3.79 -4.36
N GLU A 92 -34.13 3.04 -4.62
CA GLU A 92 -35.41 3.61 -5.06
C GLU A 92 -36.35 3.93 -3.90
N GLY A 93 -36.10 3.37 -2.71
CA GLY A 93 -36.99 3.44 -1.57
C GLY A 93 -38.26 2.63 -1.78
N LYS A 94 -38.18 1.49 -2.48
CA LYS A 94 -39.28 0.54 -2.66
C LYS A 94 -39.48 -0.33 -1.41
N GLU A 95 -40.70 -0.85 -1.22
CA GLU A 95 -40.96 -1.80 -0.14
C GLU A 95 -40.20 -3.11 -0.40
N GLY A 96 -39.54 -3.65 0.62
CA GLY A 96 -38.65 -4.81 0.48
C GLY A 96 -37.22 -4.49 0.01
N GLU A 97 -36.95 -3.26 -0.42
CA GLU A 97 -35.59 -2.82 -0.76
C GLU A 97 -34.75 -2.63 0.51
N ASN A 98 -33.53 -3.15 0.51
CA ASN A 98 -32.72 -3.17 1.72
C ASN A 98 -31.74 -1.98 1.77
N LEU A 99 -32.14 -0.96 2.54
CA LEU A 99 -31.33 0.24 2.76
C LEU A 99 -29.93 -0.07 3.33
N HIS A 100 -29.78 -1.11 4.15
CA HIS A 100 -28.49 -1.42 4.77
C HIS A 100 -27.48 -1.96 3.75
N PHE A 101 -27.92 -2.82 2.82
CA PHE A 101 -27.06 -3.28 1.73
C PHE A 101 -26.64 -2.13 0.85
N TRP A 102 -27.58 -1.25 0.48
CA TRP A 102 -27.25 -0.07 -0.34
C TRP A 102 -26.27 0.89 0.35
N VAL A 103 -26.49 1.23 1.63
CA VAL A 103 -25.55 2.07 2.41
C VAL A 103 -24.14 1.47 2.39
N ARG A 104 -24.03 0.14 2.48
CA ARG A 104 -22.73 -0.54 2.45
C ARG A 104 -22.07 -0.48 1.08
N GLU A 105 -22.82 -0.68 0.00
CA GLU A 105 -22.29 -0.56 -1.37
C GLU A 105 -21.82 0.87 -1.68
N VAL A 106 -22.56 1.86 -1.21
CA VAL A 106 -22.20 3.28 -1.34
C VAL A 106 -20.92 3.59 -0.58
N GLU A 107 -20.76 3.12 0.66
CA GLU A 107 -19.52 3.29 1.44
C GLU A 107 -18.31 2.68 0.72
N LEU A 108 -18.45 1.48 0.16
CA LEU A 108 -17.39 0.84 -0.62
C LEU A 108 -17.03 1.65 -1.86
N ALA A 109 -18.03 2.14 -2.60
CA ALA A 109 -17.80 2.99 -3.77
C ALA A 109 -17.13 4.32 -3.40
N MET A 110 -17.43 4.89 -2.23
CA MET A 110 -16.74 6.09 -1.73
C MET A 110 -15.27 5.82 -1.40
N ASP A 111 -14.97 4.70 -0.74
CA ASP A 111 -13.59 4.30 -0.42
C ASP A 111 -12.77 4.14 -1.71
N GLU A 112 -13.31 3.42 -2.70
CA GLU A 112 -12.65 3.18 -3.99
C GLU A 112 -12.54 4.43 -4.87
N ALA A 113 -13.50 5.35 -4.77
CA ALA A 113 -13.48 6.63 -5.48
C ALA A 113 -12.73 7.73 -4.73
N LEU A 114 -12.13 7.43 -3.57
CA LEU A 114 -11.42 8.38 -2.71
C LEU A 114 -12.27 9.60 -2.32
N ILE A 115 -13.54 9.35 -1.98
CA ILE A 115 -14.52 10.36 -1.58
C ILE A 115 -14.50 10.53 -0.06
N TRP A 116 -13.74 11.53 0.40
CA TRP A 116 -13.47 11.72 1.82
C TRP A 116 -14.27 12.85 2.49
N THR A 117 -14.59 13.92 1.76
CA THR A 117 -15.29 15.06 2.36
C THR A 117 -16.78 14.76 2.51
N GLU A 118 -17.38 15.17 3.62
CA GLU A 118 -18.82 14.97 3.87
C GLU A 118 -19.69 15.55 2.75
N ARG A 119 -19.30 16.71 2.20
CA ARG A 119 -19.98 17.31 1.05
C ARG A 119 -19.98 16.41 -0.19
N LEU A 120 -18.82 15.81 -0.52
CA LEU A 120 -18.74 14.88 -1.67
C LEU A 120 -19.44 13.55 -1.37
N ARG A 121 -19.37 13.06 -0.13
CA ARG A 121 -20.09 11.85 0.29
C ARG A 121 -21.59 12.02 0.15
N VAL A 122 -22.15 13.13 0.64
CA VAL A 122 -23.58 13.43 0.48
C VAL A 122 -23.92 13.55 -1.00
N ALA A 123 -23.19 14.35 -1.79
CA ALA A 123 -23.49 14.52 -3.22
C ALA A 123 -23.46 13.18 -4.00
N PHE A 124 -22.47 12.33 -3.72
CA PHE A 124 -22.36 11.01 -4.33
C PHE A 124 -23.52 10.11 -3.94
N ALA A 125 -23.87 10.06 -2.64
CA ALA A 125 -25.02 9.29 -2.18
C ALA A 125 -26.32 9.75 -2.83
N LEU A 126 -26.56 11.07 -2.92
CA LEU A 126 -27.75 11.63 -3.57
C LEU A 126 -27.81 11.29 -5.06
N SER A 127 -26.67 11.25 -5.76
CA SER A 127 -26.63 10.83 -7.17
C SER A 127 -27.00 9.35 -7.36
N ASN A 128 -26.80 8.53 -6.34
CA ASN A 128 -27.15 7.10 -6.32
C ASN A 128 -28.53 6.83 -5.71
N LEU A 129 -29.37 7.86 -5.57
CA LEU A 129 -30.79 7.67 -5.27
C LEU A 129 -31.62 7.66 -6.56
N GLY A 130 -32.65 6.81 -6.56
CA GLY A 130 -33.66 6.72 -7.60
C GLY A 130 -35.07 6.81 -7.01
N GLY A 131 -36.07 6.70 -7.88
CA GLY A 131 -37.47 6.51 -7.48
C GLY A 131 -37.98 7.43 -6.37
N ARG A 132 -38.67 6.85 -5.40
CA ARG A 132 -39.29 7.55 -4.26
C ARG A 132 -38.25 8.19 -3.34
N ALA A 133 -37.10 7.53 -3.15
CA ALA A 133 -36.02 8.06 -2.33
C ALA A 133 -35.48 9.38 -2.88
N LYS A 134 -35.25 9.45 -4.20
CA LYS A 134 -34.77 10.67 -4.86
C LYS A 134 -35.78 11.81 -4.76
N THR A 135 -37.04 11.55 -5.06
CA THR A 135 -38.13 12.55 -4.92
C THR A 135 -38.23 13.07 -3.49
N TRP A 136 -38.18 12.18 -2.51
CA TRP A 136 -38.28 12.55 -1.10
C TRP A 136 -37.13 13.44 -0.65
N VAL A 137 -35.88 13.13 -1.04
CA VAL A 137 -34.72 13.96 -0.70
C VAL A 137 -34.88 15.37 -1.29
N TYR A 138 -35.25 15.50 -2.56
CA TYR A 138 -35.41 16.83 -3.18
C TYR A 138 -36.51 17.67 -2.51
N ILE A 139 -37.64 17.06 -2.15
CA ILE A 139 -38.69 17.75 -1.39
C ILE A 139 -38.16 18.20 -0.03
N ARG A 140 -37.39 17.34 0.64
CA ARG A 140 -36.83 17.65 1.94
C ARG A 140 -35.78 18.76 1.87
N GLU A 141 -34.93 18.77 0.85
CA GLU A 141 -33.94 19.81 0.64
C GLU A 141 -34.57 21.16 0.26
N ALA A 142 -35.69 21.14 -0.49
CA ALA A 142 -36.46 22.35 -0.80
C ALA A 142 -37.14 22.96 0.43
N THR A 143 -37.60 22.14 1.37
CA THR A 143 -38.28 22.60 2.59
C THR A 143 -37.32 22.93 3.72
N THR A 144 -36.16 22.29 3.77
CA THR A 144 -35.11 22.55 4.75
C THR A 144 -33.75 22.49 4.06
N PRO A 145 -33.29 23.62 3.49
CA PRO A 145 -31.98 23.70 2.87
C PRO A 145 -30.88 23.29 3.85
N GLY A 146 -29.92 22.49 3.39
CA GLY A 146 -28.83 22.00 4.25
C GLY A 146 -29.26 20.92 5.25
N CYS A 147 -30.40 20.26 5.05
CA CYS A 147 -30.82 19.13 5.90
C CYS A 147 -29.94 17.88 5.77
N PHE A 148 -28.97 17.86 4.85
CA PHE A 148 -27.99 16.79 4.67
C PHE A 148 -26.56 17.37 4.69
N THR A 149 -26.00 17.58 5.88
CA THR A 149 -24.62 18.08 6.03
C THR A 149 -23.59 16.97 6.15
N THR A 150 -24.02 15.76 6.52
CA THR A 150 -23.15 14.59 6.70
C THR A 150 -23.78 13.31 6.17
N TRP A 151 -22.94 12.33 5.81
CA TRP A 151 -23.36 10.98 5.42
C TRP A 151 -24.19 10.30 6.51
N ALA A 152 -23.78 10.45 7.76
CA ALA A 152 -24.50 9.89 8.91
C ALA A 152 -25.91 10.48 9.03
N GLN A 153 -26.04 11.80 8.87
CA GLN A 153 -27.34 12.48 8.89
C GLN A 153 -28.23 12.01 7.74
N LEU A 154 -27.69 11.89 6.52
CA LEU A 154 -28.42 11.35 5.38
C LEU A 154 -28.91 9.92 5.64
N CYS A 155 -28.05 9.03 6.13
CA CYS A 155 -28.41 7.67 6.50
C CYS A 155 -29.52 7.62 7.55
N GLN A 156 -29.42 8.42 8.61
CA GLN A 156 -30.43 8.49 9.65
C GLN A 156 -31.79 8.95 9.11
N GLN A 157 -31.78 9.95 8.23
CA GLN A 157 -32.98 10.48 7.62
C GLN A 157 -33.63 9.50 6.65
N LEU A 158 -32.85 8.79 5.83
CA LEU A 158 -33.35 7.71 4.97
C LEU A 158 -33.94 6.56 5.79
N ARG A 159 -33.29 6.18 6.91
CA ARG A 159 -33.83 5.18 7.85
C ARG A 159 -35.17 5.62 8.42
N ALA A 160 -35.28 6.88 8.86
CA ALA A 160 -36.52 7.41 9.41
C ALA A 160 -37.65 7.52 8.38
N ALA A 161 -37.34 7.70 7.10
CA ALA A 161 -38.33 7.83 6.04
C ALA A 161 -38.79 6.49 5.47
N PHE A 162 -37.88 5.53 5.30
CA PHE A 162 -38.12 4.32 4.51
C PHE A 162 -38.15 3.01 5.32
N LEU A 163 -37.72 2.99 6.59
CA LEU A 163 -37.81 1.78 7.42
C LEU A 163 -39.08 1.78 8.30
N PRO A 164 -39.77 0.64 8.45
CA PRO A 164 -40.87 0.49 9.39
C PRO A 164 -40.39 0.59 10.85
N ALA A 165 -41.30 0.97 11.76
CA ALA A 165 -40.97 1.35 13.15
C ALA A 165 -40.42 0.21 14.03
N ASN A 166 -40.62 -1.05 13.63
CA ASN A 166 -40.03 -2.23 14.27
C ASN A 166 -38.52 -2.33 13.97
N LEU A 167 -38.11 -2.12 12.71
CA LEU A 167 -36.70 -2.18 12.29
C LEU A 167 -35.88 -0.96 12.74
N ARG A 168 -36.54 0.16 13.10
CA ARG A 168 -35.85 1.35 13.66
C ARG A 168 -35.30 1.13 15.07
N ARG A 169 -35.93 0.27 15.87
CA ARG A 169 -35.60 0.08 17.29
C ARG A 169 -34.54 -0.98 17.55
N GLU A 170 -34.43 -2.00 16.71
CA GLU A 170 -33.52 -3.13 16.94
C GLU A 170 -32.06 -2.89 16.54
N ARG A 171 -31.72 -1.74 15.93
CA ARG A 171 -30.36 -1.50 15.39
C ARG A 171 -29.75 -0.15 15.76
N THR A 172 -30.06 0.38 16.95
CA THR A 172 -29.32 1.47 17.60
C THR A 172 -28.00 0.99 18.20
N SER A 173 -27.19 0.25 17.45
CA SER A 173 -25.79 -0.03 17.84
C SER A 173 -24.88 1.09 17.33
N PRO A 174 -23.94 1.63 18.13
CA PRO A 174 -23.01 2.71 17.76
C PRO A 174 -22.06 2.38 16.59
N GLN A 175 -22.11 1.15 16.09
CA GLN A 175 -21.17 0.58 15.12
C GLN A 175 -21.13 1.31 13.76
N TRP A 176 -22.14 2.12 13.44
CA TRP A 176 -22.24 2.87 12.18
C TRP A 176 -21.32 4.10 12.13
N SER A 177 -21.03 4.76 13.25
CA SER A 177 -20.21 5.99 13.28
C SER A 177 -18.74 5.73 13.61
N GLU A 178 -18.42 4.69 14.39
CA GLU A 178 -17.05 4.46 14.84
C GLU A 178 -16.18 3.77 13.79
N ARG A 179 -16.71 2.81 13.02
CA ARG A 179 -15.87 2.03 12.08
C ARG A 179 -15.34 2.81 10.88
N SER A 180 -16.01 3.89 10.50
CA SER A 180 -15.61 4.78 9.41
C SER A 180 -14.56 5.81 9.86
N SER A 181 -14.45 6.09 11.16
CA SER A 181 -13.45 7.02 11.73
C SER A 181 -12.18 6.29 12.20
N SER A 182 -12.32 5.11 12.84
CA SER A 182 -11.18 4.39 13.45
C SER A 182 -10.24 3.70 12.46
N ARG A 183 -10.62 3.56 11.17
CA ARG A 183 -9.77 2.93 10.15
C ARG A 183 -8.64 3.84 9.68
N TRP A 184 -8.75 5.15 9.89
CA TRP A 184 -7.86 6.15 9.29
C TRP A 184 -6.94 6.86 10.30
N THR A 185 -7.06 6.58 11.61
CA THR A 185 -6.10 7.06 12.63
C THR A 185 -4.84 6.18 12.75
N ARG A 186 -4.58 5.27 11.80
CA ARG A 186 -3.40 4.38 11.78
C ARG A 186 -2.74 4.25 10.39
N LEU A 187 -2.73 5.34 9.63
CA LEU A 187 -1.85 5.52 8.46
C LEU A 187 -1.20 6.90 8.58
#